data_AF-A0A1B6DIQ3-F1
#
_entry.id   AF-A0A1B6DIQ3-F1
#
_cell.length_a   1.000
_cell.length_b   1.000
_cell.length_c   1.000
_cell.angle_alpha   90.00
_cell.angle_beta   90.00
_cell.angle_gamma   90.00
#
_symmetry.space_group_name_H-M   'P 1'
#
loop_
_entity.id
_entity.type
_entity.pdbx_description
1 polymer ?
#
loop_
_entity_poly.entity_id
_entity_poly.type
_entity_poly.pdbx_seq_one_letter_code
_entity_poly.pdbx_strand_id
1 'polypeptide(L)'
;MFLSLVLVFLSPNLILANSCGYRGCHPVKSSVLNIHLVAHTHDDVGWLKTVDQYYYGSNKGHAQFGVQYILDSVVSELSKNKDRRFVYVESSFLWRWWQEQDVDNQELVQKLVQEGRLQLLHGG
;
A
#
# COMPACT_ATOMS: atom_id res chain seq x y z
N MET A 1 11.86 -50.41 -40.12
CA MET A 1 12.45 -49.05 -40.14
C MET A 1 11.31 -48.06 -40.41
N PHE A 2 10.55 -47.70 -39.37
CA PHE A 2 9.47 -46.72 -39.47
C PHE A 2 9.88 -45.50 -38.64
N LEU A 3 10.16 -44.39 -39.31
CA LEU A 3 10.35 -43.08 -38.66
C LEU A 3 8.97 -42.55 -38.26
N SER A 4 8.71 -42.43 -36.96
CA SER A 4 7.57 -41.67 -36.45
C SER A 4 8.06 -40.25 -36.14
N LEU A 5 7.64 -39.28 -36.96
CA LEU A 5 7.96 -37.87 -36.78
C LEU A 5 6.96 -37.29 -35.77
N VAL A 6 7.39 -37.14 -34.51
CA VAL A 6 6.59 -36.45 -33.48
C VAL A 6 6.68 -34.95 -33.74
N LEU A 7 5.62 -34.39 -34.33
CA LEU A 7 5.39 -32.94 -34.41
C LEU A 7 5.07 -32.41 -33.01
N VAL A 8 6.09 -31.89 -32.33
CA VAL A 8 5.92 -31.09 -31.12
C VAL A 8 5.29 -29.78 -31.55
N PHE A 9 3.99 -29.61 -31.31
CA PHE A 9 3.36 -28.30 -31.33
C PHE A 9 4.00 -27.46 -30.23
N LEU A 10 4.91 -26.58 -30.63
CA LEU A 10 5.38 -25.47 -29.80
C LEU A 10 4.13 -24.63 -29.47
N SER A 11 3.55 -24.88 -28.30
CA SER A 11 2.60 -23.97 -27.70
C SER A 11 3.31 -22.63 -27.59
N PRO A 12 2.85 -21.55 -28.26
CA PRO A 12 3.45 -20.26 -28.06
C PRO A 12 3.26 -19.95 -26.59
N ASN A 13 4.39 -19.82 -25.89
CA ASN A 13 4.45 -19.42 -24.50
C ASN A 13 3.32 -18.42 -24.23
N LEU A 14 2.37 -18.81 -23.38
CA LEU A 14 1.49 -17.85 -22.75
C LEU A 14 2.43 -17.02 -21.88
N ILE A 15 3.00 -15.95 -22.47
CA ILE A 15 3.64 -14.91 -21.70
C ILE A 15 2.49 -14.26 -20.96
N LEU A 16 2.14 -14.83 -19.80
CA LEU A 16 1.64 -14.04 -18.70
C LEU A 16 2.69 -12.95 -18.55
N ALA A 17 2.40 -11.78 -19.10
CA ALA A 17 3.08 -10.57 -18.72
C ALA A 17 2.84 -10.48 -17.22
N ASN A 18 3.78 -11.03 -16.45
CA ASN A 18 3.89 -10.81 -15.03
C ASN A 18 4.06 -9.29 -14.96
N SER A 19 2.95 -8.58 -14.78
CA SER A 19 3.03 -7.15 -14.55
C SER A 19 3.69 -7.02 -13.19
N CYS A 20 5.02 -6.93 -13.18
CA CYS A 20 5.74 -6.45 -12.02
C CYS A 20 5.28 -5.02 -11.81
N GLY A 21 4.36 -4.84 -10.86
CA GLY A 21 3.70 -3.58 -10.58
C GLY A 21 2.22 -3.77 -10.34
N TYR A 22 1.73 -3.21 -9.24
CA TYR A 22 0.30 -3.06 -9.00
C TYR A 22 -0.32 -2.27 -10.16
N ARG A 23 -1.34 -2.81 -10.85
CA ARG A 23 -2.14 -2.04 -11.83
C ARG A 23 -3.05 -1.05 -11.08
N GLY A 24 -2.44 -0.11 -10.35
CA GLY A 24 -3.11 0.80 -9.42
C GLY A 24 -3.09 2.28 -9.83
N CYS A 25 -2.39 2.63 -10.91
CA CYS A 25 -2.30 3.99 -11.41
C CYS A 25 -3.65 4.51 -11.91
N HIS A 26 -3.96 5.77 -11.59
CA HIS A 26 -5.14 6.43 -12.14
C HIS A 26 -4.96 6.69 -13.64
N PRO A 27 -6.06 6.60 -14.42
CA PRO A 27 -6.02 6.97 -15.83
C PRO A 27 -5.67 8.46 -15.98
N VAL A 28 -4.81 8.76 -16.95
CA VAL A 28 -4.42 10.13 -17.31
C VAL A 28 -5.02 10.51 -18.66
N LYS A 29 -5.24 11.81 -18.89
CA LYS A 29 -5.73 12.36 -20.15
C LYS A 29 -4.62 13.15 -20.85
N SER A 30 -4.21 12.74 -22.04
CA SER A 30 -3.04 13.30 -22.74
C SER A 30 -3.21 14.74 -23.25
N SER A 31 -4.44 15.20 -23.45
CA SER A 31 -4.75 16.52 -24.03
C SER A 31 -5.04 17.61 -23.00
N VAL A 32 -4.88 17.32 -21.70
CA VAL A 32 -5.15 18.26 -20.60
C VAL A 32 -4.05 18.18 -19.54
N LEU A 33 -3.97 19.21 -18.70
CA LEU A 33 -3.15 19.16 -17.49
C LEU A 33 -3.71 18.10 -16.53
N ASN A 34 -2.87 17.17 -16.10
CA ASN A 34 -3.22 16.17 -15.09
C ASN A 34 -2.69 16.64 -13.73
N ILE A 35 -3.58 16.80 -12.76
CA ILE A 35 -3.22 17.14 -11.38
C ILE A 35 -3.31 15.86 -10.55
N HIS A 36 -2.19 15.46 -9.96
CA HIS A 36 -2.11 14.27 -9.11
C HIS A 36 -2.12 14.68 -7.65
N LEU A 37 -3.21 14.36 -6.94
CA LEU A 37 -3.30 14.56 -5.50
C LEU A 37 -2.70 13.35 -4.78
N VAL A 38 -1.65 13.58 -3.97
CA VAL A 38 -0.94 12.53 -3.24
C VAL A 38 -1.18 12.71 -1.74
N ALA A 39 -2.19 11.99 -1.24
CA ALA A 39 -2.47 11.94 0.19
C ALA A 39 -1.40 11.13 0.92
N HIS A 40 -0.82 11.71 1.97
CA HIS A 40 0.25 11.15 2.78
C HIS A 40 0.17 11.68 4.21
N THR A 41 0.94 11.06 5.11
CA THR A 41 1.27 11.57 6.44
C THR A 41 2.78 11.55 6.61
N HIS A 42 3.30 12.39 7.50
CA HIS A 42 4.71 12.41 7.86
C HIS A 42 4.82 12.09 9.35
N ASP A 43 5.20 10.84 9.65
CA ASP A 43 5.13 10.29 11.00
C ASP A 43 6.55 10.08 11.55
N ASP A 44 7.16 11.14 12.09
CA ASP A 44 8.53 11.09 12.62
C ASP A 44 8.72 9.95 13.63
N VAL A 45 9.68 9.06 13.36
CA VAL A 45 10.05 7.93 14.23
C VAL A 45 10.93 8.41 15.38
N GLY A 46 10.38 9.32 16.19
CA GLY A 46 11.09 10.03 17.25
C GLY A 46 11.62 11.38 16.78
N TRP A 47 11.16 12.45 17.42
CA TRP A 47 11.61 13.83 17.21
C TRP A 47 11.37 14.65 18.49
N LEU A 48 10.18 15.24 18.63
CA LEU A 48 9.77 15.94 19.86
C LEU A 48 9.08 15.03 20.88
N LYS A 49 8.61 13.87 20.44
CA LYS A 49 8.04 12.81 21.26
C LYS A 49 8.83 11.53 21.01
N THR A 50 8.79 10.61 21.98
CA THR A 50 9.31 9.26 21.75
C THR A 50 8.44 8.50 20.74
N VAL A 51 8.96 7.42 20.17
CA VAL A 51 8.23 6.55 19.23
C VAL A 51 6.88 6.11 19.83
N ASP A 52 6.87 5.60 21.07
CA ASP A 52 5.63 5.16 21.72
C ASP A 52 4.65 6.31 21.99
N GLN A 53 5.17 7.50 22.32
CA GLN A 53 4.32 8.67 22.52
C GLN A 53 3.67 9.13 21.23
N TYR A 54 4.38 9.07 20.10
CA TYR A 54 3.80 9.30 18.78
C TYR A 54 2.80 8.20 18.41
N TYR A 55 3.11 6.94 18.67
CA TYR A 55 2.24 5.83 18.32
C TYR A 55 0.90 5.88 19.06
N TYR A 56 0.94 5.93 20.40
CA TYR A 56 -0.26 5.92 21.25
C TYR A 56 -0.91 7.29 21.44
N GLY A 57 -0.28 8.38 20.96
CA GLY A 57 -0.83 9.73 21.08
C GLY A 57 -0.78 10.33 22.49
N SER A 58 0.16 9.89 23.33
CA SER A 58 0.41 10.49 24.65
C SER A 58 1.32 11.73 24.53
N ASN A 59 1.50 12.47 25.63
CA ASN A 59 2.22 13.76 25.65
C ASN A 59 1.69 14.77 24.59
N LYS A 60 0.42 15.14 24.73
CA LYS A 60 -0.34 15.96 23.76
C LYS A 60 0.13 17.41 23.63
N GLY A 61 1.07 17.86 24.46
CA GLY A 61 1.63 19.22 24.40
C GLY A 61 2.43 19.49 23.13
N HIS A 62 3.06 18.44 22.55
CA HIS A 62 3.86 18.58 21.32
C HIS A 62 3.10 18.11 20.05
N ALA A 63 2.23 17.11 20.18
CA ALA A 63 1.38 16.65 19.07
C ALA A 63 0.11 16.01 19.63
N GLN A 64 -1.05 16.43 19.11
CA GLN A 64 -2.37 15.99 19.58
C GLN A 64 -2.86 14.67 18.94
N PHE A 65 -2.06 14.09 18.04
CA PHE A 65 -2.40 12.88 17.29
C PHE A 65 -1.60 11.66 17.75
N GLY A 66 -2.11 10.48 17.39
CA GLY A 66 -1.43 9.19 17.56
C GLY A 66 -1.42 8.44 16.22
N VAL A 67 -0.28 7.87 15.85
CA VAL A 67 -0.10 7.21 14.53
C VAL A 67 -1.06 6.04 14.33
N GLN A 68 -1.36 5.27 15.40
CA GLN A 68 -2.33 4.17 15.31
C GLN A 68 -3.69 4.64 14.77
N TYR A 69 -4.17 5.81 15.22
CA TYR A 69 -5.46 6.37 14.81
C TYR A 69 -5.45 6.89 13.36
N ILE A 70 -4.28 7.33 12.89
CA ILE A 70 -4.08 7.73 11.48
C ILE A 70 -4.22 6.48 10.60
N LEU A 71 -3.53 5.39 10.94
CA LEU A 71 -3.59 4.13 10.20
C LEU A 71 -5.01 3.53 10.20
N ASP A 72 -5.68 3.48 11.35
CA ASP A 72 -7.08 3.03 11.45
C ASP A 72 -8.00 3.84 10.51
N SER A 73 -7.85 5.16 10.53
CA SER A 73 -8.64 6.07 9.71
C SER A 73 -8.35 5.90 8.22
N VAL A 74 -7.07 5.77 7.84
CA VAL A 74 -6.66 5.55 6.44
C VAL A 74 -7.26 4.26 5.91
N VAL A 75 -7.12 3.15 6.64
CA VAL A 75 -7.66 1.85 6.22
C VAL A 75 -9.19 1.91 6.09
N SER A 76 -9.86 2.50 7.08
CA SER A 76 -11.31 2.70 7.05
C SER A 76 -11.75 3.55 5.84
N GLU A 77 -11.11 4.69 5.60
CA GLU A 77 -11.47 5.59 4.50
C GLU A 77 -11.13 5.02 3.12
N LEU A 78 -10.05 4.24 2.99
CA LEU A 78 -9.76 3.50 1.77
C LEU A 78 -10.82 2.42 1.52
N SER A 79 -11.35 1.74 2.53
CA SER A 79 -12.39 0.73 2.29
C SER A 79 -13.69 1.33 1.71
N LYS A 80 -14.03 2.58 2.06
CA LYS A 80 -15.28 3.26 1.70
C LYS A 80 -15.36 3.76 0.25
N ASN A 81 -14.23 4.05 -0.39
CA ASN A 81 -14.22 4.60 -1.76
C ASN A 81 -13.02 4.08 -2.56
N LYS A 82 -13.29 3.33 -3.63
CA LYS A 82 -12.30 2.66 -4.50
C LYS A 82 -11.35 3.60 -5.26
N ASP A 83 -11.68 4.88 -5.41
CA ASP A 83 -10.84 5.88 -6.07
C ASP A 83 -9.81 6.50 -5.11
N ARG A 84 -10.01 6.38 -3.79
CA ARG A 84 -9.04 6.89 -2.82
C ARG A 84 -7.73 6.11 -2.87
N ARG A 85 -6.65 6.85 -2.67
CA ARG A 85 -5.27 6.37 -2.59
C ARG A 85 -4.59 7.04 -1.39
N PHE A 86 -3.66 6.32 -0.77
CA PHE A 86 -2.84 6.86 0.30
C PHE A 86 -1.42 6.29 0.20
N VAL A 87 -0.44 7.12 0.52
CA VAL A 87 0.97 6.76 0.59
C VAL A 87 1.41 6.74 2.05
N TYR A 88 2.05 5.65 2.47
CA TYR A 88 2.61 5.50 3.81
C TYR A 88 4.09 5.12 3.73
N VAL A 89 4.92 5.62 4.64
CA VAL A 89 6.39 5.55 4.52
C VAL A 89 7.03 4.81 5.70
N GLU A 90 6.70 5.15 6.94
CA GLU A 90 7.50 4.75 8.10
C GLU A 90 7.18 3.32 8.59
N SER A 91 7.95 2.33 8.12
CA SER A 91 7.67 0.89 8.34
C SER A 91 7.68 0.50 9.81
N SER A 92 8.40 1.23 10.66
CA SER A 92 8.46 0.99 12.11
C SER A 92 7.08 1.11 12.79
N PHE A 93 6.34 2.18 12.47
CA PHE A 93 4.99 2.39 12.96
C PHE A 93 3.99 1.45 12.29
N LEU A 94 4.12 1.24 10.98
CA LEU A 94 3.25 0.31 10.25
C LEU A 94 3.38 -1.11 10.79
N TRP A 95 4.60 -1.57 11.05
CA TRP A 95 4.86 -2.90 11.60
C TRP A 95 4.26 -3.06 12.99
N ARG A 96 4.46 -2.07 13.87
CA ARG A 96 3.84 -2.08 15.20
C ARG A 96 2.33 -2.18 15.11
N TRP A 97 1.71 -1.31 14.31
CA TRP A 97 0.27 -1.33 14.08
C TRP A 97 -0.21 -2.66 13.51
N TRP A 98 0.50 -3.20 12.52
CA TRP A 98 0.19 -4.48 11.88
C TRP A 98 0.13 -5.64 12.88
N GLN A 99 1.05 -5.69 13.84
CA GLN A 99 1.10 -6.73 14.87
C GLN A 99 -0.08 -6.66 15.84
N GLU A 100 -0.72 -5.49 15.97
CA GLU A 100 -1.89 -5.27 16.85
C GLU A 100 -3.23 -5.55 16.14
N GLN A 101 -3.23 -5.79 14.82
CA GLN A 101 -4.46 -5.99 14.03
C GLN A 101 -4.99 -7.42 14.09
N ASP A 102 -6.31 -7.55 13.93
CA ASP A 102 -6.97 -8.82 13.65
C ASP A 102 -6.80 -9.28 12.19
N VAL A 103 -7.20 -10.53 11.93
CA VAL A 103 -7.07 -11.16 10.61
C VAL A 103 -7.83 -10.37 9.54
N ASP A 104 -9.03 -9.87 9.87
CA ASP A 104 -9.88 -9.14 8.92
C ASP A 104 -9.21 -7.83 8.46
N ASN A 105 -8.62 -7.06 9.38
CA ASN A 105 -7.89 -5.84 9.02
C ASN A 105 -6.58 -6.15 8.28
N GLN A 106 -5.87 -7.21 8.65
CA GLN A 106 -4.67 -7.65 7.92
C GLN A 106 -5.00 -8.02 6.47
N GLU A 107 -6.07 -8.78 6.24
CA GLU A 107 -6.54 -9.13 4.90
C GLU A 107 -6.99 -7.88 4.11
N LEU A 108 -7.70 -6.95 4.75
CA LEU A 108 -8.11 -5.70 4.13
C LEU A 108 -6.90 -4.88 3.68
N VAL A 109 -5.88 -4.73 4.52
CA VAL A 109 -4.66 -4.00 4.17
C VAL A 109 -3.90 -4.68 3.04
N GLN A 110 -3.74 -6.00 3.09
CA GLN A 110 -3.12 -6.77 1.99
C GLN A 110 -3.86 -6.53 0.68
N LYS A 111 -5.19 -6.57 0.70
CA LYS A 111 -6.02 -6.28 -0.47
C LYS A 111 -5.80 -4.85 -0.97
N LEU A 112 -5.78 -3.85 -0.07
CA LEU A 112 -5.54 -2.45 -0.45
C LEU A 112 -4.16 -2.25 -1.08
N VAL A 113 -3.13 -2.96 -0.59
CA VAL A 113 -1.78 -2.96 -1.18
C VAL A 113 -1.80 -3.63 -2.55
N GLN A 114 -2.42 -4.80 -2.69
CA GLN A 114 -2.57 -5.51 -3.96
C GLN A 114 -3.33 -4.70 -5.03
N GLU A 115 -4.35 -3.94 -4.60
CA GLU A 115 -5.10 -3.02 -5.48
C GLU A 115 -4.28 -1.75 -5.83
N GLY A 116 -3.10 -1.54 -5.23
CA GLY A 116 -2.28 -0.33 -5.41
C GLY A 116 -2.87 0.92 -4.76
N ARG A 117 -3.76 0.73 -3.77
CA ARG A 117 -4.54 1.78 -3.13
C ARG A 117 -3.90 2.30 -1.85
N LEU A 118 -3.29 1.41 -1.09
CA LEU A 118 -2.32 1.75 -0.07
C LEU A 118 -0.93 1.48 -0.66
N GLN A 119 -0.12 2.52 -0.81
CA GLN A 119 1.22 2.40 -1.37
C GLN A 119 2.24 2.58 -0.26
N LEU A 120 3.10 1.57 -0.10
CA LEU A 120 4.20 1.61 0.85
C LEU A 120 5.44 2.10 0.11
N LEU A 121 5.97 3.26 0.52
CA LEU A 121 7.16 3.85 -0.07
C LEU A 121 8.35 3.79 0.89
N HIS A 122 9.56 3.94 0.33
CA HIS A 122 10.86 3.86 1.02
C HIS A 122 11.20 2.47 1.61
N GLY A 123 10.29 1.87 2.38
CA GLY A 123 10.42 0.50 2.92
C GLY A 123 11.41 0.34 4.07
N GLY A 124 11.82 1.46 4.68
CA GLY A 124 12.68 1.53 5.87
C GLY A 124 11.90 1.75 7.15
#